data_AF-A0A0C2Y5K9-F1
#
_entry.id   AF-A0A0C2Y5K9-F1
#
_cell.length_a   1.000
_cell.length_b   1.000
_cell.length_c   1.000
_cell.angle_alpha   90.00
_cell.angle_beta   90.00
_cell.angle_gamma   90.00
#
_symmetry.space_group_name_H-M   'P 1'
#
loop_
_entity.id
_entity.type
_entity.pdbx_description
1 polymer ?
#
loop_
_entity_poly.entity_id
_entity_poly.type
_entity_poly.pdbx_seq_one_letter_code
_entity_poly.pdbx_strand_id
1 'polypeptide(L)'
;MDIEALLNPEGESHVLTETSDREIYQAVMDAIEARENIDITGGDDIEDGIPINPRPTHRDALKATATIARYIEDLNDPIARKMESLLASFNMKIRLDESRAMKHTVLTDFFRRA
;
A
#
# COMPACT_ATOMS: atom_id res chain seq x y z
N MET A 1 -25.91 37.42 11.72
CA MET A 1 -24.86 36.39 11.59
C MET A 1 -23.57 37.17 11.49
N ASP A 2 -22.77 37.13 12.55
CA ASP A 2 -21.56 37.96 12.68
C ASP A 2 -20.37 37.27 11.99
N ILE A 3 -19.52 38.05 11.32
CA ILE A 3 -18.40 37.54 10.53
C ILE A 3 -17.31 36.97 11.45
N GLU A 4 -17.17 37.53 12.65
CA GLU A 4 -16.21 37.03 13.65
C GLU A 4 -16.60 35.65 14.20
N ALA A 5 -17.90 35.30 14.18
CA ALA A 5 -18.38 33.97 14.58
C ALA A 5 -18.07 32.86 13.55
N LEU A 6 -17.67 33.22 12.32
CA LEU A 6 -17.22 32.27 11.29
C LEU A 6 -15.72 31.98 11.37
N LEU A 7 -14.95 32.79 12.10
CA LEU A 7 -13.50 32.66 12.18
C LEU A 7 -13.02 31.70 13.27
N ASN A 8 -13.88 31.36 14.24
CA ASN A 8 -13.61 30.33 15.26
C ASN A 8 -14.94 29.69 15.70
N PRO A 9 -15.44 28.66 14.99
CA PRO A 9 -16.64 27.96 15.40
C PRO A 9 -16.41 27.23 16.73
N GLU A 10 -17.31 27.40 17.70
CA GLU A 10 -17.22 26.85 19.08
C GLU A 10 -17.10 25.31 19.15
N GLY A 11 -17.26 24.60 18.01
CA GLY A 11 -17.13 23.15 17.89
C GLY A 11 -15.78 22.63 17.39
N GLU A 12 -14.87 23.48 16.90
CA GLU A 12 -13.56 23.08 16.37
C GLU A 12 -12.46 22.98 17.43
N SER A 13 -12.80 23.08 18.72
CA SER A 13 -11.95 22.60 19.81
C SER A 13 -12.04 21.08 19.98
N HIS A 14 -12.11 20.33 18.88
CA HIS A 14 -11.91 18.88 18.95
C HIS A 14 -10.41 18.65 19.05
N VAL A 15 -9.99 18.46 20.29
CA VAL A 15 -8.73 17.91 20.75
C VAL A 15 -8.15 17.00 19.65
N LEU A 16 -7.16 17.53 18.91
CA LEU A 16 -6.15 16.68 18.33
C LEU A 16 -5.54 15.99 19.54
N THR A 17 -6.01 14.79 19.87
CA THR A 17 -5.34 13.94 20.83
C THR A 17 -3.96 13.74 20.24
N GLU A 18 -3.01 14.50 20.77
CA GLU A 18 -1.60 14.44 20.45
C GLU A 18 -1.19 13.00 20.73
N THR A 19 -1.25 12.16 19.71
CA THR A 19 -0.74 10.80 19.79
C THR A 19 0.73 10.99 20.08
N SER A 20 1.15 10.64 21.29
CA SER A 20 2.51 10.93 21.71
C SER A 20 3.45 10.14 20.81
N ASP A 21 4.60 10.71 20.44
CA ASP A 21 5.64 9.99 19.69
C ASP A 21 5.98 8.63 20.32
N ARG A 22 5.82 8.51 21.64
CA ARG A 22 5.96 7.26 22.39
C ARG A 22 4.90 6.22 22.03
N GLU A 23 3.65 6.62 21.85
CA GLU A 23 2.56 5.73 21.45
C GLU A 23 2.74 5.26 20.01
N ILE A 24 3.24 6.15 19.13
CA ILE A 24 3.61 5.80 17.76
C ILE A 24 4.76 4.78 17.76
N TYR A 25 5.81 5.05 18.54
CA TYR A 25 6.95 4.14 18.67
C TYR A 25 6.51 2.77 19.22
N GLN A 26 5.66 2.76 20.25
CA GLN A 26 5.17 1.52 20.84
C GLN A 26 4.33 0.72 19.85
N ALA A 27 3.41 1.37 19.11
CA ALA A 27 2.61 0.68 18.10
C ALA A 27 3.48 0.06 16.97
N VAL A 28 4.58 0.72 16.61
CA VAL A 28 5.54 0.18 15.63
C VAL A 28 6.31 -1.01 16.20
N MET A 29 6.75 -0.93 17.46
CA MET A 29 7.45 -2.03 18.11
C MET A 29 6.53 -3.24 18.33
N ASP A 30 5.28 -3.02 18.75
CA ASP A 30 4.28 -4.07 18.93
C ASP A 30 3.97 -4.78 17.61
N ALA A 31 3.92 -4.04 16.49
CA ALA A 31 3.73 -4.62 15.16
C ALA A 31 4.94 -5.44 14.67
N ILE A 32 6.16 -5.04 15.05
CA ILE A 32 7.39 -5.79 14.77
C ILE A 32 7.45 -7.06 15.62
N GLU A 33 7.15 -6.95 16.92
CA GLU A 33 7.12 -8.08 17.84
C GLU A 33 6.03 -9.09 17.47
N ALA A 34 4.84 -8.64 17.06
CA ALA A 34 3.80 -9.53 16.55
C ALA A 34 4.24 -10.26 15.27
N ARG A 35 5.04 -9.62 14.41
CA ARG A 35 5.59 -10.23 13.20
C ARG A 35 6.69 -11.25 13.52
N GLU A 36 7.50 -10.99 14.53
CA GLU A 36 8.61 -11.85 14.95
C GLU A 36 8.12 -13.02 15.83
N ASN A 37 7.09 -12.82 16.66
CA ASN A 37 6.47 -13.88 17.44
C ASN A 37 5.61 -14.84 16.60
N ILE A 38 5.20 -14.46 15.39
CA ILE A 38 4.65 -15.40 14.39
C ILE A 38 5.73 -16.40 13.93
N ASP A 39 7.01 -16.01 13.93
CA ASP A 39 8.13 -16.89 13.56
C ASP A 39 8.62 -17.77 14.73
N ILE A 40 8.25 -17.45 15.99
CA ILE A 40 8.82 -18.12 17.18
C ILE A 40 7.78 -18.95 17.95
N THR A 41 6.48 -18.64 17.86
CA THR A 41 5.43 -19.45 18.52
C THR A 41 4.61 -20.26 17.52
N GLY A 42 5.30 -20.90 16.57
CA GLY A 42 4.76 -22.02 15.79
C GLY A 42 4.87 -23.32 16.60
N GLY A 43 4.14 -23.40 17.71
CA GLY A 43 3.91 -24.67 18.40
C GLY A 43 2.69 -25.35 17.80
N ASP A 44 2.87 -26.22 16.81
CA ASP A 44 2.42 -27.62 16.87
C ASP A 44 3.02 -28.42 15.71
N ASP A 45 3.23 -29.70 15.98
CA ASP A 45 3.91 -30.71 15.21
C ASP A 45 3.63 -30.75 13.69
N ILE A 46 4.73 -30.94 12.95
CA ILE A 46 4.85 -31.74 11.71
C ILE A 46 3.75 -31.53 10.65
N GLU A 47 4.07 -30.72 9.65
CA GLU A 47 4.02 -31.20 8.26
C GLU A 47 5.16 -30.54 7.47
N ASP A 48 6.34 -31.17 7.53
CA ASP A 48 7.43 -30.99 6.57
C ASP A 48 6.91 -31.24 5.15
N GLY A 49 6.36 -30.23 4.49
CA GLY A 49 5.82 -30.48 3.15
C GLY A 49 5.13 -29.36 2.41
N ILE A 50 4.76 -28.24 3.03
CA ILE A 50 4.12 -27.15 2.27
C ILE A 50 5.22 -26.18 1.83
N PRO A 51 5.56 -26.10 0.53
CA PRO A 51 6.42 -25.03 0.05
C PRO A 51 5.64 -23.74 0.24
N ILE A 52 6.06 -22.90 1.19
CA ILE A 52 5.55 -21.54 1.31
C ILE A 52 6.01 -20.81 0.05
N ASN A 53 5.21 -20.87 -1.01
CA ASN A 53 5.51 -20.14 -2.23
C ASN A 53 5.56 -18.65 -1.86
N PRO A 54 6.66 -17.96 -2.16
CA PRO A 54 6.79 -16.56 -1.82
C PRO A 54 5.68 -15.77 -2.51
N ARG A 55 5.20 -14.72 -1.84
CA ARG A 55 4.22 -13.81 -2.43
C ARG A 55 4.74 -13.29 -3.78
N PRO A 56 3.92 -13.30 -4.85
CA PRO A 56 4.33 -12.78 -6.15
C PRO A 56 4.81 -11.34 -6.07
N THR A 57 5.86 -11.01 -6.83
CA THR A 57 6.41 -9.66 -6.89
C THR A 57 5.51 -8.72 -7.71
N HIS A 58 5.73 -7.40 -7.61
CA HIS A 58 5.07 -6.43 -8.49
C HIS A 58 5.29 -6.75 -9.97
N ARG A 59 6.48 -7.25 -10.33
CA ARG A 59 6.81 -7.68 -11.70
C ARG A 59 5.97 -8.89 -12.14
N ASP A 60 5.76 -9.86 -11.25
CA ASP A 60 4.93 -11.04 -11.54
C ASP A 60 3.47 -10.63 -11.77
N ALA A 61 2.95 -9.72 -10.95
CA ALA A 61 1.62 -9.16 -11.12
C ALA A 61 1.46 -8.44 -12.47
N LEU A 62 2.46 -7.63 -12.87
CA LEU A 62 2.47 -6.95 -14.18
C LEU A 62 2.55 -7.94 -15.36
N LYS A 63 3.27 -9.05 -15.20
CA LYS A 63 3.32 -10.10 -16.22
C LYS A 63 1.97 -10.81 -16.35
N ALA A 64 1.31 -11.09 -15.24
CA ALA A 64 -0.02 -11.69 -15.22
C ALA A 64 -1.06 -10.76 -15.88
N THR A 65 -1.04 -9.46 -15.56
CA THR A 65 -1.96 -8.49 -16.17
C THR A 65 -1.74 -8.35 -17.67
N ALA A 66 -0.49 -8.34 -18.14
CA ALA A 66 -0.18 -8.33 -19.57
C ALA A 66 -0.71 -9.58 -20.29
N THR A 67 -0.66 -10.74 -19.62
CA THR A 67 -1.18 -12.00 -20.16
C THR A 67 -2.69 -11.96 -20.30
N ILE A 68 -3.40 -11.47 -19.28
CA ILE A 68 -4.86 -11.33 -19.31
C ILE A 68 -5.28 -10.28 -20.34
N ALA A 69 -4.59 -9.14 -20.41
CA ALA A 69 -4.86 -8.09 -21.38
C ALA A 69 -4.79 -8.62 -22.82
N ARG A 70 -3.74 -9.40 -23.13
CA ARG A 70 -3.59 -10.05 -24.44
C ARG A 70 -4.70 -11.05 -24.75
N TYR A 71 -5.19 -11.77 -23.73
CA TYR A 71 -6.29 -12.73 -23.91
C TYR A 71 -7.61 -12.03 -24.24
N ILE A 72 -7.88 -10.86 -23.64
CA ILE A 72 -9.14 -10.13 -23.80
C ILE A 72 -9.13 -9.12 -24.95
N GLU A 73 -7.97 -8.84 -25.55
CA GLU A 73 -7.77 -7.83 -26.61
C GLU A 73 -8.74 -8.03 -27.78
N ASP A 74 -8.85 -9.28 -28.24
CA ASP A 74 -9.70 -9.69 -29.38
C ASP A 74 -11.17 -9.93 -28.98
N LEU A 75 -11.50 -9.87 -27.69
CA LEU A 75 -12.86 -10.08 -27.20
C LEU A 75 -13.63 -8.76 -27.26
N ASN A 76 -14.66 -8.74 -28.11
CA ASN A 76 -15.58 -7.62 -28.23
C ASN A 76 -16.78 -7.76 -27.26
N ASP A 77 -16.48 -8.16 -26.03
CA ASP A 77 -17.46 -8.44 -24.98
C ASP A 77 -17.47 -7.30 -23.93
N PRO A 78 -18.64 -6.91 -23.39
CA PRO A 78 -18.73 -5.88 -22.36
C PRO A 78 -17.91 -6.17 -21.08
N ILE A 79 -17.77 -7.45 -20.70
CA ILE A 79 -16.96 -7.87 -19.56
C ILE A 79 -15.48 -7.71 -19.88
N ALA A 80 -15.05 -8.03 -21.10
CA ALA A 80 -13.67 -7.80 -21.56
C ALA A 80 -13.29 -6.32 -21.47
N ARG A 81 -14.17 -5.41 -21.93
CA ARG A 81 -13.91 -3.95 -21.83
C ARG A 81 -13.84 -3.44 -20.39
N LYS A 82 -14.67 -3.99 -19.49
CA LYS A 82 -14.58 -3.69 -18.05
C LYS A 82 -13.27 -4.18 -17.45
N MET A 83 -12.86 -5.40 -17.82
CA MET A 83 -11.61 -6.00 -17.35
C MET A 83 -10.40 -5.18 -17.82
N GLU A 84 -10.40 -4.71 -19.06
CA GLU A 84 -9.34 -3.85 -19.60
C GLU A 84 -9.15 -2.57 -18.77
N SER A 85 -10.26 -1.88 -18.44
CA SER A 85 -10.25 -0.69 -17.58
C SER A 85 -9.72 -0.99 -16.16
N LEU A 86 -10.11 -2.13 -15.58
CA LEU A 86 -9.62 -2.57 -14.27
C LEU A 86 -8.13 -2.90 -14.30
N LEU A 87 -7.66 -3.61 -15.32
CA LEU A 87 -6.24 -3.94 -15.50
C LEU A 87 -5.39 -2.68 -15.69
N ALA A 88 -5.88 -1.69 -16.44
CA ALA A 88 -5.19 -0.41 -16.60
C ALA A 88 -5.03 0.33 -15.26
N SER A 89 -6.12 0.42 -14.49
CA SER A 89 -6.13 1.04 -13.16
C SER A 89 -5.19 0.32 -12.18
N PHE A 90 -5.22 -1.01 -12.21
CA PHE A 90 -4.36 -1.85 -11.36
C PHE A 90 -2.87 -1.72 -11.73
N ASN A 91 -2.54 -1.71 -13.02
CA ASN A 91 -1.18 -1.47 -13.50
C ASN A 91 -0.64 -0.10 -13.06
N MET A 92 -1.46 0.94 -13.14
CA MET A 92 -1.09 2.28 -12.66
C MET A 92 -0.80 2.26 -11.16
N LYS A 93 -1.65 1.59 -10.36
CA LYS A 93 -1.46 1.45 -8.92
C LYS A 93 -0.15 0.73 -8.59
N ILE A 94 0.14 -0.40 -9.24
CA ILE A 94 1.39 -1.15 -9.01
C ILE A 94 2.61 -0.26 -9.27
N ARG A 95 2.63 0.48 -10.38
CA ARG A 95 3.76 1.37 -10.72
C ARG A 95 3.89 2.54 -9.74
N LEU A 96 2.78 3.07 -9.27
CA LEU A 96 2.78 4.12 -8.26
C LEU A 96 3.35 3.59 -6.93
N ASP A 97 2.88 2.44 -6.49
CA ASP A 97 3.35 1.79 -5.25
C ASP A 97 4.85 1.44 -5.36
N GLU A 98 5.30 0.95 -6.51
CA GLU A 98 6.72 0.71 -6.79
C GLU A 98 7.54 2.00 -6.71
N SER A 99 7.07 3.10 -7.33
CA SER A 99 7.77 4.39 -7.28
C SER A 99 7.85 4.98 -5.86
N ARG A 100 6.83 4.75 -5.02
CA ARG A 100 6.81 5.17 -3.62
C ARG A 100 7.74 4.33 -2.75
N ALA A 101 7.89 3.05 -3.09
CA ALA A 101 8.82 2.14 -2.43
C ALA A 101 10.28 2.36 -2.86
N MET A 102 10.53 3.11 -3.94
CA MET A 102 11.90 3.45 -4.34
C MET A 102 12.54 4.36 -3.28
N LYS A 103 13.74 3.96 -2.83
CA LYS A 103 14.56 4.78 -1.93
C LYS A 103 14.95 6.07 -2.65
N HIS A 104 14.86 7.20 -1.96
CA HIS A 104 15.43 8.46 -2.44
C HIS A 104 16.91 8.25 -2.76
N THR A 105 17.29 8.47 -4.02
CA THR A 105 18.68 8.43 -4.45
C THR A 105 19.18 9.87 -4.63
N VAL A 106 20.48 10.06 -4.38
CA VAL A 106 21.19 11.35 -4.43
C VAL A 106 21.00 12.07 -5.78
N LEU A 107 20.67 11.34 -6.85
CA LEU A 107 20.36 11.91 -8.17
C LEU A 107 19.19 12.91 -8.14
N THR A 108 18.21 12.72 -7.24
CA THR A 108 17.05 13.62 -7.12
C THR A 108 17.28 14.86 -6.25
N ASP A 109 18.39 14.91 -5.50
CA ASP A 109 18.70 16.04 -4.62
C ASP A 109 19.29 17.26 -5.36
N PHE A 110 19.79 17.07 -6.60
CA PHE A 110 20.33 18.14 -7.43
C PHE A 110 19.32 19.24 -7.81
N PHE A 111 18.02 18.97 -7.70
CA PHE A 111 16.96 19.92 -8.07
C PHE A 111 16.34 20.66 -6.88
N ARG A 112 16.88 20.53 -5.66
CA ARG A 112 16.44 21.36 -4.53
C ARG A 112 16.98 22.78 -4.72
N ARG A 113 16.09 23.71 -5.06
CA ARG A 113 16.37 25.14 -5.23
C ARG A 113 16.77 25.75 -3.88
N ALA A 114 17.88 26.48 -3.86
CA ALA A 114 18.37 27.27 -2.73
C ALA A 114 17.41 28.41 -2.36
#